data_AF-A0A3N9U552-F1
#
_entry.id   AF-A0A3N9U552-F1
#
_cell.length_a   1.000
_cell.length_b   1.000
_cell.length_c   1.000
_cell.angle_alpha   90.00
_cell.angle_beta   90.00
_cell.angle_gamma   90.00
#
_symmetry.space_group_name_H-M   'P 1'
#
loop_
_entity.id
_entity.type
_entity.pdbx_description
1 polymer ?
#
loop_
_entity_poly.entity_id
_entity_poly.type
_entity_poly.pdbx_seq_one_letter_code
_entity_poly.pdbx_strand_id
1 'polypeptide(L)'
;MSGQMMYRLPVEVAERVHMRRYIAALGASKARQDNRGFYHYAGIHGAPGRWCWHHQFSPRTSLSARLFLPWHRAYLHRLEQSLQDIDEEVSIPWWDWTRGEGIPEAFDVALIDGEENPLHSSRIQLYPPQVPEPVDLVTERNPGGLLPVFSFPVADVNGDGRATLGEIAAFLVERVDTFEQFNDLIETVHDQLHVYVGATMASTTYAAYDPIFYSHHCMIDRLWSLWQKRHGITNFPPGLEEIVLEPFGLTVGEVLNVQSLGYEYARSVADLTLAGSGLEEA
;
A
#
# COMPACT_ATOMS: atom_id res chain seq x y z
N MET A 1 -16.24 21.19 4.26
CA MET A 1 -16.37 21.22 2.79
C MET A 1 -16.24 19.79 2.33
N SER A 2 -17.27 19.18 1.73
CA SER A 2 -17.13 17.82 1.21
C SER A 2 -16.23 17.87 -0.02
N GLY A 3 -14.98 17.47 0.13
CA GLY A 3 -14.08 17.25 -1.00
C GLY A 3 -14.67 16.19 -1.93
N GLN A 4 -14.34 16.28 -3.22
CA GLN A 4 -14.68 15.26 -4.20
C GLN A 4 -14.10 13.91 -3.75
N MET A 5 -14.89 12.84 -3.88
CA MET A 5 -14.42 11.47 -3.56
C MET A 5 -13.27 11.11 -4.49
N MET A 6 -12.12 10.73 -3.92
CA MET A 6 -10.96 10.27 -4.66
C MET A 6 -11.06 8.77 -4.95
N TYR A 7 -10.59 8.34 -6.12
CA TYR A 7 -10.58 6.93 -6.48
C TYR A 7 -9.16 6.43 -6.66
N ARG A 8 -8.75 5.46 -5.83
CA ARG A 8 -7.53 4.69 -6.05
C ARG A 8 -7.77 3.70 -7.19
N LEU A 9 -7.02 3.86 -8.26
CA LEU A 9 -7.11 3.08 -9.49
C LEU A 9 -6.04 1.97 -9.51
N PRO A 10 -6.24 0.88 -10.29
CA PRO A 10 -5.17 -0.11 -10.45
C PRO A 10 -3.94 0.52 -11.08
N VAL A 11 -2.78 -0.06 -10.78
CA VAL A 11 -1.57 0.18 -11.57
C VAL A 11 -1.85 -0.24 -13.01
N GLU A 12 -1.55 0.65 -13.95
CA GLU A 12 -1.60 0.42 -15.39
C GLU A 12 -0.28 0.87 -16.03
N VAL A 13 -0.22 0.86 -17.37
CA VAL A 13 0.90 1.43 -18.14
C VAL A 13 1.13 2.90 -17.81
N ALA A 14 2.39 3.34 -17.89
CA ALA A 14 2.84 4.64 -17.43
C ALA A 14 2.17 5.82 -18.15
N GLU A 15 1.65 5.62 -19.37
CA GLU A 15 0.98 6.63 -20.19
C GLU A 15 -0.43 6.98 -19.72
N ARG A 16 -1.04 6.16 -18.86
CA ARG A 16 -2.36 6.48 -18.30
C ARG A 16 -2.29 7.76 -17.47
N VAL A 17 -3.33 8.59 -17.57
CA VAL A 17 -3.36 9.92 -16.93
C VAL A 17 -3.13 9.84 -15.42
N HIS A 18 -3.79 8.90 -14.72
CA HIS A 18 -3.61 8.73 -13.27
C HIS A 18 -2.20 8.24 -12.92
N MET A 19 -1.61 7.38 -13.75
CA MET A 19 -0.22 6.93 -13.58
C MET A 19 0.75 8.09 -13.79
N ARG A 20 0.58 8.92 -14.83
CA ARG A 20 1.42 10.10 -15.08
C ARG A 20 1.40 11.08 -13.91
N ARG A 21 0.23 11.32 -13.32
CA ARG A 21 0.11 12.12 -12.10
C ARG A 21 0.87 11.52 -10.92
N TYR A 22 0.69 10.23 -10.67
CA TYR A 22 1.38 9.55 -9.58
C TYR A 22 2.90 9.55 -9.76
N ILE A 23 3.38 9.26 -10.96
CA ILE A 23 4.80 9.32 -11.35
C ILE A 23 5.37 10.72 -11.06
N ALA A 24 4.70 11.77 -11.54
CA ALA A 24 5.12 13.16 -11.35
C ALA A 24 5.09 13.59 -9.87
N ALA A 25 4.00 13.31 -9.16
CA ALA A 25 3.84 13.69 -7.76
C ALA A 25 4.84 12.95 -6.85
N LEU A 26 5.07 11.65 -7.07
CA LEU A 26 6.06 10.89 -6.29
C LEU A 26 7.49 11.37 -6.59
N GLY A 27 7.80 11.68 -7.86
CA GLY A 27 9.07 12.28 -8.24
C GLY A 27 9.32 13.63 -7.55
N ALA A 28 8.33 14.52 -7.57
CA ALA A 28 8.38 15.78 -6.84
C ALA A 28 8.51 15.57 -5.33
N SER A 29 7.81 14.58 -4.76
CA SER A 29 7.89 14.22 -3.34
C SER A 29 9.28 13.72 -2.93
N LYS A 30 9.98 12.99 -3.80
CA LYS A 30 11.38 12.56 -3.61
C LYS A 30 12.37 13.72 -3.60
N ALA A 31 12.07 14.81 -4.32
CA ALA A 31 12.90 16.01 -4.31
C ALA A 31 12.74 16.85 -3.03
N ARG A 32 11.72 16.56 -2.20
CA ARG A 32 11.48 17.30 -0.96
C ARG A 32 12.44 16.87 0.15
N GLN A 33 12.86 17.86 0.95
CA GLN A 33 13.75 17.66 2.10
C GLN A 33 13.05 17.95 3.44
N ASP A 34 11.72 18.04 3.45
CA ASP A 34 10.92 18.28 4.65
C ASP A 34 10.13 17.02 5.07
N ASN A 35 9.37 17.13 6.16
CA ASN A 35 8.54 16.06 6.70
C ASN A 35 7.30 15.71 5.85
N ARG A 36 7.22 16.24 4.63
CA ARG A 36 6.19 15.92 3.62
C ARG A 36 6.76 15.17 2.43
N GLY A 37 8.07 14.90 2.43
CA GLY A 37 8.75 14.18 1.35
C GLY A 37 8.64 12.67 1.46
N PHE A 38 8.83 12.01 0.32
CA PHE A 38 8.87 10.55 0.19
C PHE A 38 9.80 9.88 1.22
N TYR A 39 11.01 10.41 1.38
CA TYR A 39 12.00 9.84 2.30
C TYR A 39 11.61 9.99 3.78
N HIS A 40 10.83 11.01 4.13
CA HIS A 40 10.26 11.12 5.47
C HIS A 40 9.26 9.99 5.73
N TYR A 41 8.31 9.79 4.81
CA TYR A 41 7.32 8.71 4.91
C TYR A 41 7.98 7.34 4.93
N ALA A 42 8.91 7.05 4.01
CA ALA A 42 9.69 5.81 4.02
C ALA A 42 10.36 5.54 5.38
N GLY A 43 10.89 6.60 6.00
CA GLY A 43 11.48 6.57 7.32
C GLY A 43 10.51 6.34 8.48
N ILE A 44 9.21 6.61 8.33
CA ILE A 44 8.20 6.31 9.36
C ILE A 44 8.05 4.80 9.51
N HIS A 45 7.95 4.07 8.39
CA HIS A 45 7.78 2.62 8.42
C HIS A 45 9.02 1.90 8.97
N GLY A 46 10.17 2.15 8.36
CA GLY A 46 11.43 1.46 8.64
C GLY A 46 12.43 2.35 9.36
N ALA A 47 13.71 2.25 9.01
CA ALA A 47 14.69 3.21 9.54
C ALA A 47 14.47 4.61 8.94
N PRO A 48 14.56 5.68 9.74
CA PRO A 48 14.96 5.66 11.16
C PRO A 48 13.81 5.57 12.18
N GLY A 49 12.56 5.83 11.80
CA GLY A 49 11.45 6.01 12.73
C GLY A 49 10.96 4.73 13.40
N ARG A 50 10.86 3.65 12.61
CA ARG A 50 10.44 2.30 13.02
C ARG A 50 9.09 2.29 13.73
N TRP A 51 8.11 3.03 13.22
CA TRP A 51 6.77 3.12 13.82
C TRP A 51 5.83 2.00 13.40
N CYS A 52 6.18 1.28 12.33
CA CYS A 52 5.31 0.29 11.72
C CYS A 52 4.84 -0.79 12.71
N TRP A 53 3.63 -1.29 12.45
CA TRP A 53 3.03 -2.43 13.12
C TRP A 53 3.09 -3.66 12.23
N HIS A 54 3.70 -4.73 12.74
CA HIS A 54 3.70 -6.06 12.12
C HIS A 54 3.45 -7.15 13.16
N HIS A 55 2.62 -8.12 12.82
CA HIS A 55 2.29 -9.31 13.63
C HIS A 55 1.89 -8.97 15.05
N GLN A 56 1.10 -7.92 15.22
CA GLN A 56 0.65 -7.39 16.50
C GLN A 56 1.69 -6.62 17.32
N PHE A 57 2.85 -6.30 16.75
CA PHE A 57 3.93 -5.61 17.45
C PHE A 57 4.41 -4.36 16.71
N SER A 58 4.82 -3.36 17.49
CA SER A 58 5.61 -2.22 17.01
C SER A 58 6.78 -2.03 17.97
N PRO A 59 8.01 -1.75 17.49
CA PRO A 59 9.15 -1.57 18.38
C PRO A 59 9.09 -0.26 19.21
N ARG A 60 8.03 0.55 19.05
CA ARG A 60 7.81 1.82 19.76
C ARG A 60 6.97 1.69 21.01
N THR A 61 6.37 0.52 21.27
CA THR A 61 5.45 0.31 22.39
C THR A 61 5.49 -1.14 22.87
N SER A 62 5.04 -1.39 24.10
CA SER A 62 4.83 -2.73 24.64
C SER A 62 3.42 -3.27 24.36
N LEU A 63 2.54 -2.46 23.76
CA LEU A 63 1.20 -2.89 23.37
C LEU A 63 1.28 -3.99 22.31
N SER A 64 0.53 -5.06 22.52
CA SER A 64 0.30 -6.10 21.51
C SER A 64 -1.15 -6.06 21.03
N ALA A 65 -1.35 -5.73 19.75
CA ALA A 65 -2.66 -5.57 19.14
C ALA A 65 -2.60 -5.66 17.62
N ARG A 66 -3.67 -6.16 16.97
CA ARG A 66 -3.79 -6.27 15.49
C ARG A 66 -4.04 -4.91 14.84
N LEU A 67 -2.98 -4.10 14.80
CA LEU A 67 -3.00 -2.75 14.23
C LEU A 67 -2.33 -2.65 12.86
N PHE A 68 -1.87 -3.77 12.28
CA PHE A 68 -1.25 -3.82 10.96
C PHE A 68 -2.11 -3.11 9.90
N LEU A 69 -3.36 -3.55 9.73
CA LEU A 69 -4.29 -2.98 8.76
C LEU A 69 -4.62 -1.49 9.00
N PRO A 70 -5.13 -1.07 10.17
CA PRO A 70 -5.45 0.34 10.40
C PRO A 70 -4.21 1.25 10.34
N TRP A 71 -3.05 0.80 10.83
CA TRP A 71 -1.82 1.60 10.78
C TRP A 71 -1.35 1.83 9.34
N HIS A 72 -1.33 0.79 8.49
CA HIS A 72 -0.94 0.95 7.09
C HIS A 72 -1.95 1.77 6.29
N ARG A 73 -3.25 1.69 6.60
CA ARG A 73 -4.25 2.59 6.00
C ARG A 73 -3.98 4.05 6.36
N ALA A 74 -3.73 4.35 7.64
CA ALA A 74 -3.38 5.70 8.08
C ALA A 74 -2.09 6.19 7.40
N TYR A 75 -1.09 5.32 7.27
CA TYR A 75 0.17 5.61 6.59
C TYR A 75 -0.02 6.00 5.12
N LEU A 76 -0.77 5.18 4.36
CA LEU A 76 -1.10 5.46 2.97
C LEU A 76 -1.89 6.76 2.83
N HIS A 77 -2.88 6.97 3.69
CA HIS A 77 -3.70 8.18 3.68
C HIS A 77 -2.86 9.45 3.91
N ARG A 78 -1.94 9.44 4.87
CA ARG A 78 -1.07 10.60 5.13
C ARG A 78 -0.09 10.86 3.99
N LEU A 79 0.52 9.82 3.42
CA LEU A 79 1.35 9.99 2.23
C LEU A 79 0.53 10.56 1.07
N GLU A 80 -0.66 10.01 0.80
CA GLU A 80 -1.51 10.47 -0.29
C GLU A 80 -1.92 11.93 -0.14
N GLN A 81 -2.27 12.38 1.07
CA GLN A 81 -2.49 13.81 1.36
C GLN A 81 -1.25 14.66 1.04
N SER A 82 -0.07 14.16 1.36
CA SER A 82 1.20 14.84 1.07
C SER A 82 1.54 14.88 -0.42
N LEU A 83 1.05 13.91 -1.20
CA LEU A 83 1.12 13.93 -2.67
C LEU A 83 0.07 14.88 -3.24
N GLN A 84 -1.09 15.00 -2.60
CA GLN A 84 -2.17 15.92 -3.00
C GLN A 84 -1.83 17.39 -2.76
N ASP A 85 -0.91 17.68 -1.84
CA ASP A 85 -0.25 19.00 -1.75
C ASP A 85 0.52 19.39 -3.04
N ILE A 86 0.86 18.41 -3.89
CA ILE A 86 1.58 18.59 -5.16
C ILE A 86 0.61 18.55 -6.35
N ASP A 87 -0.29 17.57 -6.39
CA ASP A 87 -1.35 17.42 -7.40
C ASP A 87 -2.63 16.96 -6.70
N GLU A 88 -3.63 17.84 -6.59
CA GLU A 88 -4.86 17.60 -5.84
C GLU A 88 -5.68 16.39 -6.32
N GLU A 89 -5.47 15.95 -7.57
CA GLU A 89 -6.17 14.82 -8.16
C GLU A 89 -5.33 13.52 -8.18
N VAL A 90 -4.16 13.52 -7.55
CA VAL A 90 -3.35 12.30 -7.44
C VAL A 90 -3.94 11.32 -6.42
N SER A 91 -3.81 10.04 -6.74
CA SER A 91 -4.08 8.93 -5.84
C SER A 91 -2.99 7.89 -5.97
N ILE A 92 -2.75 7.12 -4.91
CA ILE A 92 -1.80 6.01 -4.95
C ILE A 92 -2.46 4.83 -5.68
N PRO A 93 -1.89 4.35 -6.81
CA PRO A 93 -2.45 3.23 -7.53
C PRO A 93 -2.21 1.92 -6.79
N TRP A 94 -3.14 0.96 -6.85
CA TRP A 94 -3.00 -0.35 -6.22
C TRP A 94 -2.46 -1.40 -7.19
N TRP A 95 -1.46 -2.17 -6.77
CA TRP A 95 -0.87 -3.23 -7.59
C TRP A 95 -1.68 -4.52 -7.44
N ASP A 96 -2.38 -4.92 -8.52
CA ASP A 96 -3.15 -6.15 -8.54
C ASP A 96 -2.29 -7.41 -8.71
N TRP A 97 -1.59 -7.80 -7.65
CA TRP A 97 -0.79 -9.03 -7.66
C TRP A 97 -1.65 -10.30 -7.80
N THR A 98 -2.99 -10.23 -7.68
CA THR A 98 -3.86 -11.41 -7.83
C THR A 98 -3.88 -11.97 -9.24
N ARG A 99 -3.50 -11.14 -10.22
CA ARG A 99 -3.40 -11.51 -11.64
C ARG A 99 -2.18 -12.37 -11.95
N GLY A 100 -1.19 -12.41 -11.05
CA GLY A 100 0.03 -13.21 -11.24
C GLY A 100 0.98 -12.71 -12.33
N GLU A 101 0.88 -11.43 -12.71
CA GLU A 101 1.64 -10.82 -13.82
C GLU A 101 3.04 -10.32 -13.42
N GLY A 102 3.44 -10.50 -12.15
CA GLY A 102 4.74 -10.06 -11.64
C GLY A 102 4.82 -8.56 -11.30
N ILE A 103 6.02 -7.98 -11.35
CA ILE A 103 6.24 -6.54 -11.14
C ILE A 103 5.60 -5.78 -12.30
N PRO A 104 4.72 -4.78 -12.06
CA PRO A 104 4.08 -4.05 -13.14
C PRO A 104 5.09 -3.24 -13.95
N GLU A 105 4.89 -3.17 -15.27
CA GLU A 105 5.77 -2.47 -16.21
C GLU A 105 6.07 -1.02 -15.78
N ALA A 106 5.06 -0.27 -15.29
CA ALA A 106 5.24 1.10 -14.82
C ALA A 106 6.25 1.26 -13.66
N PHE A 107 6.53 0.18 -12.93
CA PHE A 107 7.56 0.12 -11.89
C PHE A 107 8.86 -0.50 -12.39
N ASP A 108 8.85 -1.29 -13.47
CA ASP A 108 10.03 -2.00 -13.99
C ASP A 108 10.82 -1.17 -15.01
N VAL A 109 10.16 -0.31 -15.79
CA VAL A 109 10.84 0.54 -16.78
C VAL A 109 11.70 1.61 -16.11
N ALA A 110 12.99 1.68 -16.47
CA ALA A 110 13.93 2.63 -15.89
C ALA A 110 13.73 4.08 -16.37
N LEU A 111 13.25 4.25 -17.61
CA LEU A 111 13.04 5.55 -18.24
C LEU A 111 11.61 5.66 -18.77
N ILE A 112 11.02 6.86 -18.63
CA ILE A 112 9.74 7.23 -19.25
C ILE A 112 9.99 8.52 -20.03
N ASP A 113 9.71 8.50 -21.34
CA ASP A 113 9.97 9.61 -22.27
C ASP A 113 11.43 10.14 -22.24
N GLY A 114 12.39 9.26 -21.91
CA GLY A 114 13.81 9.60 -21.84
C GLY A 114 14.30 10.12 -20.48
N GLU A 115 13.39 10.33 -19.52
CA GLU A 115 13.71 10.76 -18.16
C GLU A 115 13.68 9.59 -17.17
N GLU A 116 14.45 9.68 -16.08
CA GLU A 116 14.44 8.66 -15.02
C GLU A 116 13.05 8.46 -14.44
N ASN A 117 12.58 7.21 -14.38
CA ASN A 117 11.29 6.87 -13.80
C ASN A 117 11.36 6.89 -12.26
N PRO A 118 10.68 7.82 -11.56
CA PRO A 118 10.66 7.85 -10.11
C PRO A 118 10.00 6.63 -9.46
N LEU A 119 9.29 5.77 -10.21
CA LEU A 119 8.75 4.52 -9.69
C LEU A 119 9.73 3.35 -9.75
N HIS A 120 10.80 3.47 -10.53
CA HIS A 120 11.74 2.37 -10.76
C HIS A 120 12.55 2.04 -9.50
N SER A 121 13.16 3.05 -8.89
CA SER A 121 13.99 2.89 -7.68
C SER A 121 14.07 4.20 -6.88
N SER A 122 14.65 4.16 -5.69
CA SER A 122 15.05 5.36 -4.94
C SER A 122 16.44 5.18 -4.34
N ARG A 123 17.09 6.28 -3.94
CA ARG A 123 18.38 6.23 -3.24
C ARG A 123 18.17 6.43 -1.75
N ILE A 124 18.57 5.45 -0.94
CA ILE A 124 18.55 5.53 0.52
C ILE A 124 19.86 6.15 0.97
N GLN A 125 19.79 7.29 1.66
CA GLN A 125 20.94 7.94 2.29
C GLN A 125 20.61 8.22 3.75
N LEU A 126 21.14 7.38 4.65
CA LEU A 126 20.95 7.50 6.09
C LEU A 126 22.31 7.50 6.78
N TYR A 127 22.49 8.39 7.75
CA TYR A 127 23.74 8.53 8.49
C TYR A 127 23.49 8.54 9.99
N PRO A 128 24.49 8.25 10.84
CA PRO A 128 24.36 8.43 12.28
C PRO A 128 23.86 9.85 12.64
N PRO A 129 22.91 10.00 13.60
CA PRO A 129 22.38 8.96 14.49
C PRO A 129 21.12 8.23 13.97
N GLN A 130 20.68 8.45 12.72
CA GLN A 130 19.47 7.81 12.16
C GLN A 130 19.61 6.28 12.08
N VAL A 131 20.83 5.83 11.80
CA VAL A 131 21.27 4.43 11.71
C VAL A 131 22.64 4.31 12.36
N PRO A 132 23.03 3.13 12.89
CA PRO A 132 24.32 2.96 13.56
C PRO A 132 25.51 3.15 12.60
N GLU A 133 25.37 2.69 11.36
CA GLU A 133 26.38 2.81 10.31
C GLU A 133 25.76 3.51 9.09
N PRO A 134 26.53 4.33 8.34
CA PRO A 134 26.05 4.95 7.10
C PRO A 134 25.47 3.94 6.11
N VAL A 135 24.32 4.28 5.54
CA VAL A 135 23.66 3.55 4.46
C VAL A 135 23.58 4.48 3.25
N ASP A 136 24.19 4.08 2.15
CA ASP A 136 24.07 4.74 0.85
C ASP A 136 23.90 3.66 -0.24
N LEU A 137 22.66 3.41 -0.65
CA LEU A 137 22.32 2.39 -1.65
C LEU A 137 21.13 2.82 -2.50
N VAL A 138 20.98 2.20 -3.67
CA VAL A 138 19.79 2.32 -4.52
C VAL A 138 18.90 1.12 -4.26
N THR A 139 17.59 1.34 -4.17
CA THR A 139 16.64 0.25 -3.95
C THR A 139 16.64 -0.69 -5.15
N GLU A 140 16.65 -1.99 -4.87
CA GLU A 140 16.63 -3.04 -5.87
C GLU A 140 15.46 -3.97 -5.62
N ARG A 141 15.00 -4.59 -6.71
CA ARG A 141 14.02 -5.68 -6.70
C ARG A 141 14.64 -6.88 -7.38
N ASN A 142 14.41 -8.06 -6.84
CA ASN A 142 14.85 -9.32 -7.43
C ASN A 142 13.70 -10.32 -7.33
N PRO A 143 12.64 -10.12 -8.14
CA PRO A 143 11.49 -10.98 -8.08
C PRO A 143 11.89 -12.41 -8.41
N GLY A 144 11.56 -13.35 -7.51
CA GLY A 144 11.71 -14.77 -7.82
C GLY A 144 10.94 -15.13 -9.10
N GLY A 145 11.36 -16.19 -9.81
CA GLY A 145 10.73 -16.58 -11.08
C GLY A 145 9.27 -17.03 -10.97
N LEU A 146 8.80 -17.44 -9.78
CA LEU A 146 7.41 -17.74 -9.49
C LEU A 146 7.00 -17.06 -8.19
N LEU A 147 5.75 -16.57 -8.14
CA LEU A 147 5.13 -16.19 -6.89
C LEU A 147 5.18 -17.38 -5.91
N PRO A 148 5.42 -17.15 -4.62
CA PRO A 148 5.56 -18.22 -3.65
C PRO A 148 4.32 -19.13 -3.69
N VAL A 149 4.55 -20.44 -3.61
CA VAL A 149 3.48 -21.37 -3.25
C VAL A 149 3.12 -21.04 -1.80
N PHE A 150 1.94 -20.47 -1.58
CA PHE A 150 1.48 -20.10 -0.26
C PHE A 150 1.30 -21.37 0.57
N SER A 151 2.27 -21.68 1.43
CA SER A 151 2.13 -22.65 2.52
C SER A 151 1.23 -22.03 3.58
N PHE A 152 -0.04 -21.91 3.24
CA PHE A 152 -1.08 -21.28 4.01
C PHE A 152 -1.82 -22.38 4.79
N PRO A 153 -2.31 -22.14 6.02
CA PRO A 153 -3.20 -23.10 6.68
C PRO A 153 -4.50 -23.36 5.87
N VAL A 154 -4.77 -22.54 4.85
CA VAL A 154 -5.83 -22.74 3.84
C VAL A 154 -5.23 -23.05 2.45
N ALA A 155 -4.12 -23.79 2.39
CA ALA A 155 -3.56 -24.30 1.12
C ALA A 155 -4.54 -25.21 0.35
N ASP A 156 -5.73 -25.46 0.91
CA ASP A 156 -6.77 -26.28 0.33
C ASP A 156 -8.09 -25.52 0.06
N VAL A 157 -8.01 -24.32 -0.52
CA VAL A 157 -9.23 -23.61 -0.98
C VAL A 157 -9.99 -24.47 -2.02
N ASN A 158 -9.27 -25.29 -2.77
CA ASN A 158 -9.78 -26.10 -3.89
C ASN A 158 -9.78 -27.63 -3.66
N GLY A 159 -9.25 -28.15 -2.55
CA GLY A 159 -9.19 -29.60 -2.31
C GLY A 159 -7.94 -30.32 -2.88
N ASP A 160 -6.99 -29.60 -3.49
CA ASP A 160 -5.82 -30.15 -4.19
C ASP A 160 -4.45 -29.67 -3.66
N GLY A 161 -4.42 -28.92 -2.55
CA GLY A 161 -3.20 -28.39 -1.95
C GLY A 161 -2.53 -27.23 -2.70
N ARG A 162 -3.23 -26.55 -3.62
CA ARG A 162 -2.74 -25.34 -4.31
C ARG A 162 -3.84 -24.28 -4.38
N ALA A 163 -3.42 -23.01 -4.33
CA ALA A 163 -4.30 -21.87 -4.61
C ALA A 163 -3.50 -20.76 -5.30
N THR A 164 -4.12 -20.14 -6.30
CA THR A 164 -3.65 -18.90 -6.91
C THR A 164 -3.87 -17.73 -5.95
N LEU A 165 -3.16 -16.62 -6.18
CA LEU A 165 -3.35 -15.40 -5.41
C LEU A 165 -4.77 -14.84 -5.50
N GLY A 166 -5.42 -14.97 -6.66
CA GLY A 166 -6.82 -14.60 -6.83
C GLY A 166 -7.76 -15.43 -5.98
N GLU A 167 -7.56 -16.75 -5.91
CA GLU A 167 -8.37 -17.64 -5.07
C GLU A 167 -8.16 -17.37 -3.59
N ILE A 168 -6.92 -17.10 -3.16
CA ILE A 168 -6.62 -16.71 -1.78
C ILE A 168 -7.30 -15.38 -1.45
N ALA A 169 -7.19 -14.36 -2.31
CA ALA A 169 -7.82 -13.06 -2.09
C ALA A 169 -9.36 -13.18 -2.02
N ALA A 170 -9.96 -13.97 -2.91
CA ALA A 170 -11.40 -14.25 -2.88
C ALA A 170 -11.80 -14.97 -1.59
N PHE A 171 -11.06 -16.00 -1.19
CA PHE A 171 -11.29 -16.72 0.07
C PHE A 171 -11.23 -15.77 1.28
N LEU A 172 -10.20 -14.94 1.37
CA LEU A 172 -10.03 -13.96 2.44
C LEU A 172 -11.24 -13.01 2.54
N VAL A 173 -11.69 -12.47 1.42
CA VAL A 173 -12.80 -11.52 1.40
C VAL A 173 -14.15 -12.21 1.63
N GLU A 174 -14.37 -13.40 1.09
CA GLU A 174 -15.69 -14.04 1.06
C GLU A 174 -15.97 -14.99 2.23
N ARG A 175 -14.93 -15.59 2.81
CA ARG A 175 -15.05 -16.76 3.72
C ARG A 175 -14.43 -16.57 5.09
N VAL A 176 -13.61 -15.54 5.30
CA VAL A 176 -13.02 -15.27 6.60
C VAL A 176 -13.90 -14.26 7.34
N ASP A 177 -14.59 -14.70 8.38
CA ASP A 177 -15.68 -13.91 8.98
C ASP A 177 -15.25 -13.03 10.16
N THR A 178 -14.04 -13.21 10.72
CA THR A 178 -13.54 -12.39 11.83
C THR A 178 -12.36 -11.52 11.42
N PHE A 179 -12.30 -10.31 11.96
CA PHE A 179 -11.20 -9.38 11.71
C PHE A 179 -9.84 -9.97 12.08
N GLU A 180 -9.76 -10.69 13.21
CA GLU A 180 -8.50 -11.25 13.68
C GLU A 180 -7.93 -12.29 12.72
N GLN A 181 -8.79 -13.19 12.22
CA GLN A 181 -8.38 -14.18 11.23
C GLN A 181 -8.01 -13.49 9.91
N PHE A 182 -8.82 -12.52 9.46
CA PHE A 182 -8.53 -11.79 8.22
C PHE A 182 -7.18 -11.07 8.31
N ASN A 183 -6.92 -10.33 9.40
CA ASN A 183 -5.67 -9.61 9.65
C ASN A 183 -4.46 -10.55 9.60
N ASP A 184 -4.49 -11.66 10.34
CA ASP A 184 -3.33 -12.55 10.45
C ASP A 184 -3.04 -13.25 9.10
N LEU A 185 -4.10 -13.62 8.38
CA LEU A 185 -3.99 -14.29 7.10
C LEU A 185 -3.56 -13.34 5.96
N ILE A 186 -4.11 -12.12 5.88
CA ILE A 186 -3.70 -11.14 4.86
C ILE A 186 -2.26 -10.66 5.11
N GLU A 187 -1.85 -10.54 6.38
CA GLU A 187 -0.47 -10.18 6.74
C GLU A 187 0.53 -11.26 6.29
N THR A 188 0.14 -12.54 6.36
CA THR A 188 0.94 -13.64 5.79
C THR A 188 1.10 -13.51 4.27
N VAL A 189 0.06 -13.08 3.56
CA VAL A 189 0.14 -12.83 2.11
C VAL A 189 1.05 -11.63 1.82
N HIS A 190 0.89 -10.54 2.58
CA HIS A 190 1.75 -9.36 2.55
C HIS A 190 3.23 -9.71 2.67
N ASP A 191 3.62 -10.51 3.67
CA ASP A 191 5.03 -10.87 3.89
C ASP A 191 5.62 -11.63 2.70
N GLN A 192 4.83 -12.54 2.14
CA GLN A 192 5.25 -13.33 1.00
C GLN A 192 5.43 -12.48 -0.25
N LEU A 193 4.64 -11.42 -0.42
CA LEU A 193 4.82 -10.48 -1.53
C LEU A 193 6.07 -9.61 -1.32
N HIS A 194 6.38 -9.17 -0.10
CA HIS A 194 7.66 -8.51 0.19
C HIS A 194 8.86 -9.41 -0.13
N VAL A 195 8.80 -10.68 0.27
CA VAL A 195 9.83 -11.68 -0.03
C VAL A 195 9.90 -11.96 -1.54
N TYR A 196 8.75 -12.06 -2.21
CA TYR A 196 8.68 -12.26 -3.64
C TYR A 196 9.40 -11.15 -4.39
N VAL A 197 9.08 -9.87 -4.11
CA VAL A 197 9.74 -8.73 -4.77
C VAL A 197 11.24 -8.72 -4.46
N GLY A 198 11.61 -9.14 -3.24
CA GLY A 198 13.00 -9.42 -2.88
C GLY A 198 13.84 -8.16 -2.64
N ALA A 199 15.14 -8.38 -2.47
CA ALA A 199 16.14 -7.31 -2.27
C ALA A 199 15.70 -6.27 -1.23
N THR A 200 15.47 -5.00 -1.62
CA THR A 200 15.09 -3.95 -0.68
C THR A 200 13.70 -4.17 -0.07
N MET A 201 12.75 -4.68 -0.86
CA MET A 201 11.37 -4.96 -0.42
C MET A 201 11.30 -6.09 0.62
N ALA A 202 12.27 -7.01 0.65
CA ALA A 202 12.34 -8.06 1.67
C ALA A 202 12.82 -7.54 3.05
N SER A 203 13.26 -6.27 3.15
CA SER A 203 13.74 -5.70 4.40
C SER A 203 12.69 -4.80 5.04
N THR A 204 12.12 -5.19 6.18
CA THR A 204 11.19 -4.32 6.94
C THR A 204 11.80 -2.96 7.32
N THR A 205 13.13 -2.87 7.38
CA THR A 205 13.85 -1.63 7.67
C THR A 205 13.90 -0.68 6.47
N TYR A 206 13.89 -1.19 5.23
CA TYR A 206 14.14 -0.39 4.03
C TYR A 206 13.07 -0.52 2.93
N ALA A 207 12.11 -1.44 3.05
CA ALA A 207 11.11 -1.73 2.02
C ALA A 207 10.32 -0.49 1.58
N ALA A 208 9.94 0.38 2.52
CA ALA A 208 9.18 1.59 2.21
C ALA A 208 9.95 2.65 1.40
N TYR A 209 11.27 2.48 1.21
CA TYR A 209 12.04 3.30 0.27
C TYR A 209 11.88 2.84 -1.17
N ASP A 210 11.37 1.63 -1.43
CA ASP A 210 11.02 1.21 -2.78
C ASP A 210 9.62 1.76 -3.15
N PRO A 211 9.46 2.48 -4.28
CA PRO A 211 8.16 3.03 -4.69
C PRO A 211 7.02 2.01 -4.81
N ILE A 212 7.30 0.74 -5.12
CA ILE A 212 6.25 -0.28 -5.29
C ILE A 212 5.59 -0.65 -3.95
N PHE A 213 6.25 -0.38 -2.82
CA PHE A 213 5.72 -0.58 -1.48
C PHE A 213 4.31 -0.02 -1.34
N TYR A 214 4.12 1.24 -1.76
CA TYR A 214 2.85 1.94 -1.54
C TYR A 214 1.71 1.34 -2.37
N SER A 215 2.01 0.88 -3.59
CA SER A 215 1.03 0.19 -4.43
C SER A 215 0.71 -1.23 -3.96
N HIS A 216 1.69 -1.93 -3.39
CA HIS A 216 1.47 -3.22 -2.71
C HIS A 216 0.53 -3.04 -1.51
N HIS A 217 0.83 -2.09 -0.63
CA HIS A 217 0.02 -1.83 0.56
C HIS A 217 -1.37 -1.26 0.22
N CYS A 218 -1.53 -0.51 -0.88
CA CYS A 218 -2.85 -0.13 -1.38
C CYS A 218 -3.69 -1.35 -1.81
N MET A 219 -3.06 -2.41 -2.34
CA MET A 219 -3.79 -3.65 -2.64
C MET A 219 -4.23 -4.39 -1.36
N ILE A 220 -3.37 -4.44 -0.34
CA ILE A 220 -3.73 -4.97 0.99
C ILE A 220 -4.91 -4.19 1.58
N ASP A 221 -4.82 -2.85 1.55
CA ASP A 221 -5.87 -1.98 2.06
C ASP A 221 -7.18 -2.11 1.27
N ARG A 222 -7.08 -2.29 -0.06
CA ARG A 222 -8.22 -2.57 -0.94
C ARG A 222 -8.92 -3.87 -0.54
N LEU A 223 -8.17 -4.95 -0.31
CA LEU A 223 -8.74 -6.23 0.13
C LEU A 223 -9.43 -6.09 1.49
N TRP A 224 -8.86 -5.31 2.41
CA TRP A 224 -9.52 -5.02 3.69
C TRP A 224 -10.81 -4.21 3.49
N SER A 225 -10.81 -3.19 2.63
CA SER A 225 -12.02 -2.42 2.29
C SER A 225 -13.12 -3.32 1.69
N LEU A 226 -12.77 -4.25 0.80
CA LEU A 226 -13.71 -5.23 0.24
C LEU A 226 -14.24 -6.19 1.31
N TRP A 227 -13.38 -6.67 2.21
CA TRP A 227 -13.79 -7.47 3.36
C TRP A 227 -14.78 -6.72 4.25
N GLN A 228 -14.52 -5.45 4.57
CA GLN A 228 -15.43 -4.62 5.36
C GLN A 228 -16.79 -4.39 4.66
N LYS A 229 -16.81 -4.25 3.33
CA LYS A 229 -18.06 -4.19 2.56
C LYS A 229 -18.87 -5.48 2.65
N ARG A 230 -18.19 -6.63 2.73
CA ARG A 230 -18.83 -7.95 2.81
C ARG A 230 -19.35 -8.27 4.22
N HIS A 231 -18.53 -7.98 5.23
CA HIS A 231 -18.71 -8.45 6.61
C HIS A 231 -19.15 -7.35 7.59
N GLY A 232 -19.20 -6.10 7.14
CA GLY A 232 -19.57 -4.94 7.93
C GLY A 232 -18.37 -4.24 8.57
N ILE A 233 -18.35 -2.90 8.51
CA ILE A 233 -17.29 -2.07 9.09
C ILE A 233 -17.20 -2.23 10.62
N THR A 234 -18.33 -2.53 11.27
CA THR A 234 -18.42 -2.76 12.72
C THR A 234 -18.00 -4.16 13.15
N ASN A 235 -17.64 -5.04 12.21
CA ASN A 235 -17.03 -6.33 12.53
C ASN A 235 -15.55 -6.11 12.88
N PHE A 236 -15.33 -5.45 14.01
CA PHE A 236 -14.03 -5.02 14.49
C PHE A 236 -13.97 -5.20 16.01
N PRO A 237 -12.81 -5.56 16.59
CA PRO A 237 -12.74 -5.83 18.02
C PRO A 237 -12.99 -4.55 18.84
N PRO A 238 -13.91 -4.58 19.82
CA PRO A 238 -14.24 -3.41 20.61
C PRO A 238 -13.06 -2.99 21.50
N GLY A 239 -12.90 -1.69 21.68
CA GLY A 239 -11.84 -1.07 22.49
C GLY A 239 -10.55 -0.81 21.72
N LEU A 240 -10.43 -1.28 20.48
CA LEU A 240 -9.29 -0.94 19.62
C LEU A 240 -9.50 0.40 18.91
N GLU A 241 -10.73 0.88 18.76
CA GLU A 241 -11.11 2.05 17.97
C GLU A 241 -10.49 3.35 18.50
N GLU A 242 -10.28 3.45 19.81
CA GLU A 242 -9.73 4.64 20.48
C GLU A 242 -8.19 4.69 20.40
N ILE A 243 -7.53 3.62 19.93
CA ILE A 243 -6.08 3.59 19.85
C ILE A 243 -5.60 4.59 18.79
N VAL A 244 -4.69 5.48 19.20
CA VAL A 244 -4.02 6.42 18.30
C VAL A 244 -2.94 5.68 17.50
N LEU A 245 -3.01 5.84 16.19
CA LEU A 245 -2.08 5.32 15.20
C LEU A 245 -0.92 6.30 15.02
N GLU A 246 0.05 6.21 15.92
CA GLU A 246 1.27 7.02 15.84
C GLU A 246 2.11 6.68 14.59
N PRO A 247 2.72 7.67 13.92
CA PRO A 247 2.79 9.10 14.28
C PRO A 247 1.70 9.97 13.62
N PHE A 248 0.61 9.36 13.14
CA PHE A 248 -0.33 10.03 12.23
C PHE A 248 -1.38 10.89 12.95
N GLY A 249 -1.52 10.75 14.27
CA GLY A 249 -2.55 11.45 15.05
C GLY A 249 -3.99 11.09 14.65
N LEU A 250 -4.18 9.96 13.99
CA LEU A 250 -5.49 9.37 13.68
C LEU A 250 -5.73 8.20 14.62
N THR A 251 -6.96 8.00 15.04
CA THR A 251 -7.38 6.80 15.76
C THR A 251 -7.71 5.67 14.79
N VAL A 252 -7.73 4.44 15.30
CA VAL A 252 -8.23 3.28 14.53
C VAL A 252 -9.65 3.53 14.02
N GLY A 253 -10.54 4.03 14.87
CA GLY A 253 -11.93 4.32 14.52
C GLY A 253 -12.06 5.30 13.34
N GLU A 254 -11.21 6.32 13.29
CA GLU A 254 -11.21 7.32 12.21
C GLU A 254 -10.80 6.74 10.85
N VAL A 255 -10.02 5.65 10.83
CA VAL A 255 -9.56 5.03 9.59
C VAL A 255 -10.34 3.78 9.18
N LEU A 256 -11.31 3.31 10.00
CA LEU A 256 -12.07 2.10 9.66
C LEU A 256 -12.85 2.25 8.36
N ASN A 257 -13.36 3.44 8.03
CA ASN A 257 -14.12 3.67 6.80
C ASN A 257 -13.33 4.52 5.81
N VAL A 258 -12.95 3.94 4.67
CA VAL A 258 -12.23 4.64 3.58
C VAL A 258 -13.01 5.84 3.03
N GLN A 259 -14.35 5.76 2.99
CA GLN A 259 -15.19 6.88 2.53
C GLN A 259 -15.14 8.07 3.50
N SER A 260 -14.98 7.82 4.80
CA SER A 260 -14.75 8.88 5.79
C SER A 260 -13.40 9.57 5.61
N LEU A 261 -12.43 8.87 5.02
CA LEU A 261 -11.12 9.40 4.63
C LEU A 261 -11.14 10.09 3.25
N GLY A 262 -12.30 10.11 2.58
CA GLY A 262 -12.47 10.79 1.29
C GLY A 262 -11.97 10.02 0.07
N TYR A 263 -11.75 8.70 0.18
CA TYR A 263 -11.38 7.87 -0.96
C TYR A 263 -12.14 6.55 -1.06
N GLU A 264 -12.14 5.97 -2.26
CA GLU A 264 -12.66 4.64 -2.55
C GLU A 264 -11.76 3.91 -3.57
N TYR A 265 -11.92 2.60 -3.68
CA TYR A 265 -11.22 1.78 -4.68
C TYR A 265 -12.11 1.54 -5.89
N ALA A 266 -11.65 1.98 -7.07
CA ALA A 266 -12.27 1.58 -8.32
C ALA A 266 -11.80 0.17 -8.71
N ARG A 267 -12.68 -0.62 -9.34
CA ARG A 267 -12.31 -1.94 -9.89
C ARG A 267 -11.51 -1.78 -11.18
N SER A 268 -11.82 -0.77 -11.98
CA SER A 268 -11.10 -0.35 -13.17
C SER A 268 -11.38 1.13 -13.48
N VAL A 269 -10.60 1.75 -14.37
CA VAL A 269 -10.87 3.12 -14.84
C VAL A 269 -12.23 3.22 -15.55
N ALA A 270 -12.72 2.13 -16.15
CA ALA A 270 -14.03 2.09 -16.82
C ALA A 270 -15.23 2.23 -15.86
N ASP A 271 -15.03 1.97 -14.57
CA ASP A 271 -16.08 2.11 -13.54
C ASP A 271 -16.27 3.57 -13.09
N LEU A 272 -15.37 4.49 -13.50
CA LEU A 272 -15.51 5.92 -13.30
C LEU A 272 -16.39 6.50 -14.41
N THR A 273 -17.71 6.38 -14.27
CA THR A 273 -18.62 7.19 -15.10
C THR A 273 -18.47 8.65 -14.67
N LEU A 274 -17.90 9.47 -15.55
CA LEU A 274 -17.74 10.91 -15.33
C LEU A 274 -19.10 11.55 -15.08
N ALA A 275 -19.39 11.90 -13.82
CA ALA A 275 -20.37 12.90 -13.52
C ALA A 275 -19.81 14.26 -13.96
N GLY A 276 -20.02 14.61 -15.24
CA GLY A 276 -19.85 15.97 -15.75
C GLY A 276 -18.67 16.18 -16.70
N SER A 277 -18.81 15.72 -17.94
CA SER A 277 -18.32 16.49 -19.09
C SER A 277 -19.40 16.50 -20.15
N GLY A 278 -20.33 17.44 -20.00
CA GLY A 278 -21.18 17.86 -21.10
C GLY A 278 -20.31 18.55 -22.14
N LEU A 279 -19.88 17.80 -23.15
CA LEU A 279 -19.66 18.33 -24.48
C LEU A 279 -20.23 17.31 -25.46
N GLU A 280 -21.33 17.74 -26.08
CA GLU A 280 -22.09 17.06 -27.10
C GLU A 280 -21.26 16.78 -28.35
N GLU A 281 -21.81 15.84 -29.13
CA GLU A 281 -21.44 15.38 -30.46
C GLU A 281 -20.95 16.46 -31.42
N ALA A 282 -19.95 16.08 -32.23
CA ALA A 282 -19.84 16.48 -33.63
C ALA A 282 -19.33 15.28 -34.45
#